data_AF-A0A9E4GYD4-F1
#
_entry.id   AF-A0A9E4GYD4-F1
#
_cell.length_a   1.000
_cell.length_b   1.000
_cell.length_c   1.000
_cell.angle_alpha   90.00
_cell.angle_beta   90.00
_cell.angle_gamma   90.00
#
_symmetry.space_group_name_H-M   'P 1'
#
loop_
_entity.id
_entity.type
_entity.pdbx_description
1 polymer ?
#
loop_
_entity_poly.entity_id
_entity_poly.type
_entity_poly.pdbx_seq_one_letter_code
_entity_poly.pdbx_strand_id
1 'polypeptide(L)'
;MVLIPGWTFTTRVFDHQFAAFSGSHRVISFDPRSHGRSTVTSDGNNYATQAADMAKLLEHLKVETPVLVGWSTGSMTAWHYVRNQSTEGIRGLVAIDMPPLGMSEDQGDWV
;
A
#
# COMPACT_ATOMS: atom_id res chain seq x y z
N MET A 1 10.98 0.67 4.65
CA MET A 1 9.74 1.36 4.23
C MET A 1 9.08 0.53 3.14
N VAL A 2 7.76 0.45 3.15
CA VAL A 2 6.96 -0.27 2.16
C VAL A 2 6.12 0.77 1.41
N LEU A 3 6.43 0.99 0.14
CA LEU A 3 5.77 1.97 -0.73
C LEU A 3 4.70 1.27 -1.56
N ILE A 4 3.45 1.70 -1.41
CA ILE A 4 2.26 1.03 -1.95
C ILE A 4 1.64 1.92 -3.04
N PRO A 5 1.69 1.51 -4.33
CA PRO A 5 1.15 2.32 -5.42
C PRO A 5 -0.36 2.47 -5.35
N GLY A 6 -0.87 3.56 -5.94
CA GLY A 6 -2.29 3.75 -6.17
C GLY A 6 -2.83 2.89 -7.32
N TRP A 7 -4.15 2.93 -7.49
CA TRP A 7 -4.87 2.19 -8.53
C TRP A 7 -4.33 2.52 -9.92
N THR A 8 -4.15 1.50 -10.76
CA THR A 8 -3.58 1.55 -12.12
C THR A 8 -2.07 1.84 -12.22
N PHE A 9 -1.40 2.13 -11.10
CA PHE A 9 0.04 2.37 -11.08
C PHE A 9 0.85 1.11 -10.71
N THR A 10 2.15 1.20 -10.98
CA THR A 10 3.16 0.17 -10.70
C THR A 10 4.18 0.72 -9.71
N THR A 11 5.18 -0.08 -9.34
CA THR A 11 6.30 0.37 -8.50
C THR A 11 7.01 1.61 -9.04
N ARG A 12 6.93 1.87 -10.35
CA ARG A 12 7.66 2.98 -11.01
C ARG A 12 7.26 4.36 -10.53
N VAL A 13 6.07 4.51 -9.93
CA VAL A 13 5.66 5.80 -9.36
C VAL A 13 6.57 6.25 -8.21
N PHE A 14 7.33 5.32 -7.62
CA PHE A 14 8.25 5.59 -6.53
C PHE A 14 9.73 5.60 -6.94
N ASP A 15 10.07 5.66 -8.23
CA ASP A 15 11.46 5.63 -8.71
C ASP A 15 12.33 6.71 -7.99
N HIS A 16 11.79 7.91 -7.78
CA HIS A 16 12.47 8.98 -7.05
C HIS A 16 12.65 8.70 -5.55
N GLN A 17 11.64 8.11 -4.90
CA GLN A 17 11.72 7.73 -3.48
C GLN A 17 12.70 6.57 -3.27
N PHE A 18 12.75 5.61 -4.19
CA PHE A 18 13.80 4.59 -4.19
C PHE A 18 15.19 5.25 -4.25
N ALA A 19 15.42 6.15 -5.21
CA ALA A 19 16.70 6.85 -5.34
C ALA A 19 17.08 7.63 -4.07
N ALA A 20 16.11 8.31 -3.44
CA ALA A 20 16.35 9.14 -2.27
C ALA A 20 16.63 8.32 -0.99
N PHE A 21 15.97 7.19 -0.79
CA PHE A 21 15.97 6.51 0.52
C PHE A 21 16.73 5.19 0.57
N SER A 22 17.07 4.57 -0.57
CA SER A 22 17.72 3.25 -0.60
C SER A 22 19.14 3.25 -0.03
N GLY A 23 19.81 4.42 0.03
CA GLY A 23 21.15 4.55 0.63
C GLY A 23 21.18 4.40 2.15
N SER A 24 20.04 4.56 2.83
CA SER A 24 19.96 4.54 4.31
C SER A 24 18.85 3.64 4.86
N HIS A 25 17.90 3.23 4.02
CA HIS A 25 16.75 2.42 4.43
C HIS A 25 16.55 1.25 3.47
N ARG A 26 16.08 0.12 4.01
CA ARG A 26 15.49 -0.94 3.17
C ARG A 26 14.16 -0.43 2.61
N VAL A 27 14.12 -0.12 1.32
CA VAL A 27 12.91 0.31 0.60
C VAL A 27 12.34 -0.86 -0.18
N ILE A 28 11.05 -1.11 -0.04
CA ILE A 28 10.31 -2.18 -0.71
C ILE A 28 9.11 -1.55 -1.39
N SER A 29 8.82 -1.97 -2.61
CA SER A 29 7.57 -1.71 -3.32
C SER A 29 7.24 -2.94 -4.15
N PHE A 30 5.98 -3.09 -4.50
CA PHE A 30 5.48 -4.22 -5.28
C PHE A 30 4.40 -3.73 -6.23
N ASP A 31 4.28 -4.41 -7.37
CA ASP A 31 3.16 -4.19 -8.27
C ASP A 31 1.94 -4.90 -7.65
N PRO A 32 0.82 -4.21 -7.34
CA PRO A 32 -0.38 -4.90 -6.87
C PRO A 32 -0.85 -5.95 -7.88
N ARG A 33 -1.60 -6.97 -7.44
CA ARG A 33 -2.24 -7.92 -8.36
C ARG A 33 -2.96 -7.19 -9.49
N SER A 34 -2.90 -7.74 -10.70
CA SER A 34 -3.44 -7.13 -11.93
C SER A 34 -2.81 -5.80 -12.36
N HIS A 35 -1.65 -5.45 -11.80
CA HIS A 35 -0.86 -4.28 -12.19
C HIS A 35 0.57 -4.69 -12.54
N GLY A 36 1.20 -3.95 -13.45
CA GLY A 36 2.62 -4.09 -13.78
C GLY A 36 3.01 -5.52 -14.11
N ARG A 37 3.96 -6.07 -13.33
CA ARG A 37 4.52 -7.41 -13.53
C ARG A 37 3.85 -8.49 -12.70
N SER A 38 2.88 -8.14 -11.87
CA SER A 38 2.16 -9.09 -11.03
C SER A 38 1.10 -9.86 -11.81
N THR A 39 0.69 -11.01 -11.27
CA THR A 39 -0.34 -11.86 -11.87
C THR A 39 -1.61 -11.06 -12.20
N VAL A 40 -2.10 -11.20 -13.43
CA VAL A 40 -3.36 -10.64 -13.89
C VAL A 40 -4.49 -11.61 -13.58
N THR A 41 -5.55 -11.12 -12.91
CA THR A 41 -6.72 -11.91 -12.52
C THR A 41 -7.99 -11.08 -12.59
N SER A 42 -9.12 -11.72 -12.93
CA SER A 42 -10.45 -11.11 -12.82
C SER A 42 -10.91 -10.93 -11.37
N ASP A 43 -10.37 -11.74 -10.46
CA ASP A 43 -10.91 -11.90 -9.10
C ASP A 43 -10.00 -11.31 -8.02
N GLY A 44 -10.63 -10.87 -6.93
CA GLY A 44 -9.91 -10.38 -5.75
C GLY A 44 -9.19 -9.04 -5.96
N ASN A 45 -9.59 -8.24 -6.96
CA ASN A 45 -9.06 -6.89 -7.18
C ASN A 45 -9.63 -5.85 -6.20
N ASN A 46 -9.65 -6.19 -4.91
CA ASN A 46 -10.07 -5.30 -3.82
C ASN A 46 -8.90 -5.07 -2.84
N TYR A 47 -8.96 -3.99 -2.06
CA TYR A 47 -7.86 -3.57 -1.18
C TYR A 47 -7.62 -4.51 0.00
N ALA A 48 -8.65 -5.23 0.46
CA ALA A 48 -8.48 -6.24 1.51
C ALA A 48 -7.62 -7.41 1.01
N THR A 49 -7.83 -7.85 -0.23
CA THR A 49 -7.02 -8.89 -0.86
C THR A 49 -5.61 -8.39 -1.18
N GLN A 50 -5.45 -7.15 -1.69
CA GLN A 50 -4.12 -6.56 -1.87
C GLN A 50 -3.34 -6.46 -0.56
N ALA A 51 -4.00 -6.14 0.56
CA ALA A 51 -3.38 -6.11 1.87
C ALA A 51 -2.92 -7.50 2.33
N ALA A 52 -3.70 -8.55 2.02
CA ALA A 52 -3.31 -9.93 2.31
C ALA A 52 -2.09 -10.38 1.48
N ASP A 53 -2.00 -9.96 0.21
CA ASP A 53 -0.81 -10.21 -0.62
C ASP A 53 0.42 -9.50 -0.07
N MET A 54 0.26 -8.23 0.32
CA MET A 54 1.32 -7.47 0.97
C MET A 54 1.78 -8.16 2.25
N ALA A 55 0.87 -8.68 3.08
CA ALA A 55 1.24 -9.41 4.30
C ALA A 55 2.11 -10.64 4.00
N LYS A 56 1.71 -11.46 3.01
CA LYS A 56 2.51 -12.61 2.56
C LYS A 56 3.88 -12.19 2.04
N LEU A 57 3.96 -11.08 1.32
CA LEU A 57 5.21 -10.53 0.84
C LEU A 57 6.11 -10.09 2.00
N LEU A 58 5.58 -9.37 2.99
CA LEU A 58 6.34 -8.89 4.15
C LEU A 58 6.82 -10.06 5.03
N GLU A 59 5.99 -11.08 5.22
CA GLU A 59 6.38 -12.33 5.88
C GLU A 59 7.53 -13.02 5.14
N HIS A 60 7.38 -13.23 3.82
CA HIS A 60 8.41 -13.83 2.98
C HIS A 60 9.75 -13.07 3.04
N LEU A 61 9.67 -11.73 3.02
CA LEU A 61 10.82 -10.83 3.09
C LEU A 61 11.34 -10.59 4.51
N LYS A 62 10.71 -11.19 5.53
CA LYS A 62 11.03 -11.05 6.95
C LYS A 62 11.08 -9.58 7.40
N VAL A 63 10.01 -8.84 7.10
CA VAL A 63 9.87 -7.43 7.47
C VAL A 63 9.02 -7.33 8.73
N GLU A 64 9.66 -7.15 9.88
CA GLU A 64 8.97 -7.13 11.18
C GLU A 64 8.46 -5.75 11.57
N THR A 65 9.20 -4.68 11.22
CA THR A 65 8.89 -3.31 11.64
C THR A 65 8.71 -2.33 10.48
N PRO A 66 7.68 -2.51 9.62
CA PRO A 66 7.50 -1.67 8.45
C PRO A 66 7.03 -0.24 8.82
N VAL A 67 7.48 0.73 8.01
CA VAL A 67 6.76 1.99 7.80
C VAL A 67 5.98 1.81 6.51
N LEU A 68 4.65 1.85 6.59
CA LEU A 68 3.74 1.70 5.46
C LEU A 68 3.48 3.08 4.84
N VAL A 69 3.72 3.23 3.54
CA VAL A 69 3.53 4.49 2.81
C VAL A 69 2.62 4.21 1.62
N GLY A 70 1.36 4.60 1.74
CA GLY A 70 0.38 4.42 0.68
C GLY A 70 0.06 5.74 -0.02
N TRP A 71 0.09 5.75 -1.35
CA TRP A 71 -0.36 6.90 -2.15
C TRP A 71 -1.70 6.62 -2.81
N SER A 72 -2.62 7.60 -2.75
CA SER A 72 -3.98 7.46 -3.26
C SER A 72 -4.64 6.19 -2.69
N THR A 73 -5.23 5.34 -3.52
CA THR A 73 -5.84 4.08 -3.06
C THR A 73 -4.85 3.06 -2.48
N GLY A 74 -3.54 3.27 -2.62
CA GLY A 74 -2.52 2.53 -1.89
C GLY A 74 -2.62 2.73 -0.37
N SER A 75 -3.17 3.87 0.08
CA SER A 75 -3.50 4.10 1.50
C SER A 75 -4.60 3.16 1.99
N MET A 76 -5.60 2.83 1.16
CA MET A 76 -6.64 1.85 1.51
C MET A 76 -6.03 0.46 1.74
N THR A 77 -5.09 0.04 0.90
CA THR A 77 -4.35 -1.23 1.10
C THR A 77 -3.56 -1.20 2.42
N ALA A 78 -2.91 -0.09 2.77
CA ALA A 78 -2.22 0.07 4.05
C ALA A 78 -3.18 -0.02 5.25
N TRP A 79 -4.34 0.63 5.19
CA TRP A 79 -5.34 0.55 6.26
C TRP A 79 -5.97 -0.83 6.39
N HIS A 80 -6.24 -1.51 5.28
CA HIS A 80 -6.70 -2.90 5.31
C HIS A 80 -5.64 -3.82 5.92
N TYR A 81 -4.35 -3.57 5.66
CA TYR A 81 -3.29 -4.31 6.33
C TYR A 81 -3.32 -4.08 7.84
N VAL A 82 -3.41 -2.81 8.30
CA VAL A 82 -3.51 -2.48 9.73
C VAL A 82 -4.76 -3.03 10.38
N ARG A 83 -5.89 -3.07 9.66
CA ARG A 83 -7.16 -3.61 10.15
C ARG A 83 -7.13 -5.14 10.29
N ASN A 84 -6.49 -5.82 9.34
CA ASN A 84 -6.45 -7.28 9.30
C ASN A 84 -5.32 -7.85 10.17
N GLN A 85 -4.25 -7.08 10.37
CA GLN A 85 -3.12 -7.40 11.24
C GLN A 85 -3.24 -6.67 12.58
N SER A 86 -2.29 -6.91 13.48
CA SER A 86 -2.09 -6.05 14.64
C SER A 86 -1.39 -4.75 14.23
N THR A 87 -1.62 -3.66 14.97
CA THR A 87 -0.76 -2.48 14.91
C THR A 87 0.63 -2.73 15.53
N GLU A 88 0.76 -3.82 16.30
CA GLU A 88 2.03 -4.26 16.88
C GLU A 88 3.08 -4.50 15.78
N GLY A 89 4.28 -3.96 15.99
CA GLY A 89 5.38 -4.02 15.02
C GLY A 89 5.33 -2.93 13.95
N ILE A 90 4.19 -2.34 13.62
CA ILE A 90 4.13 -1.25 12.62
C ILE A 90 4.80 0.01 13.20
N ARG A 91 5.90 0.46 12.57
CA ARG A 91 6.65 1.65 13.02
C ARG A 91 5.98 2.96 12.64
N GLY A 92 5.18 2.95 11.57
CA GLY A 92 4.43 4.13 11.15
C GLY A 92 3.59 3.87 9.91
N LEU A 93 2.62 4.76 9.69
CA LEU A 93 1.77 4.79 8.50
C LEU A 93 1.74 6.21 7.94
N VAL A 94 1.96 6.34 6.65
CA VAL A 94 1.89 7.60 5.90
C VAL A 94 0.87 7.42 4.77
N ALA A 95 -0.18 8.24 4.79
CA ALA A 95 -1.16 8.34 3.71
C ALA A 95 -0.86 9.59 2.88
N ILE A 96 -0.62 9.41 1.58
CA ILE A 96 -0.33 10.49 0.65
C ILE A 96 -1.56 10.70 -0.22
N ASP A 97 -2.21 11.86 -0.06
CA ASP A 97 -3.30 12.30 -0.92
C ASP A 97 -4.53 11.36 -0.91
N MET A 98 -4.85 10.80 0.27
CA MET A 98 -6.05 9.98 0.49
C MET A 98 -6.52 10.09 1.95
N PRO A 99 -7.67 10.74 2.22
CA PRO A 99 -8.19 10.88 3.58
C PRO A 99 -8.87 9.59 4.07
N PRO A 100 -8.81 9.25 5.38
CA PRO A 100 -9.42 8.03 5.92
C PRO A 100 -10.96 8.02 5.92
N LEU A 101 -11.56 9.19 5.73
CA LEU A 101 -12.99 9.41 5.56
C LEU A 101 -13.22 10.11 4.22
N GLY A 102 -14.36 9.87 3.59
CA GLY A 102 -14.78 10.64 2.42
C GLY A 102 -14.76 12.14 2.73
N MET A 103 -14.48 12.96 1.70
CA MET A 103 -14.44 14.41 1.88
C MET A 103 -15.81 14.99 2.23
N SER A 104 -16.88 14.28 1.86
CA SER A 104 -18.25 14.60 2.29
C SER A 104 -18.80 13.53 3.22
N GLU A 105 -19.57 14.00 4.20
CA GLU A 105 -20.42 13.15 5.05
C GLU A 105 -21.84 13.00 4.45
N ASP A 106 -22.18 13.77 3.40
CA ASP A 106 -23.43 13.66 2.68
C ASP A 106 -23.36 12.52 1.65
N GLN A 107 -24.27 11.56 1.76
CA GLN A 107 -24.35 10.43 0.82
C GLN A 107 -24.86 10.81 -0.57
N GLY A 108 -25.40 12.03 -0.74
CA GLY A 108 -25.83 12.58 -2.02
C GLY A 108 -24.72 13.28 -2.81
N ASP A 109 -23.57 13.51 -2.18
CA ASP A 109 -22.43 14.15 -2.83
C ASP A 109 -21.69 13.15 -3.74
N TRP A 110 -21.35 13.61 -4.95
CA TRP A 110 -20.66 12.81 -5.97
C TRP A 110 -19.12 12.90 -5.90
N VAL A 111 -18.57 13.40 -4.78
CA VAL A 111 -17.12 13.49 -4.54
C VAL A 111 -16.55 12.17 -4.04
#